data_AF-A0A438BL25-F1
#
_entry.id   AF-A0A438BL25-F1
#
_cell.length_a   1.000
_cell.length_b   1.000
_cell.length_c   1.000
_cell.angle_alpha   90.00
_cell.angle_beta   90.00
_cell.angle_gamma   90.00
#
_symmetry.space_group_name_H-M   'P 1'
#
loop_
_entity.id
_entity.type
_entity.pdbx_description
1 polymer ?
#
loop_
_entity_poly.entity_id
_entity_poly.type
_entity_poly.pdbx_seq_one_letter_code
_entity_poly.pdbx_strand_id
1 'polypeptide(L)'
;MSEIPRRSTARTAKLASIPLGIAGRAAMGFGRKLAGGDRDAIDAQLTSKAAEQLFTVLGELKGGAMKLGQALSVMEAAIPEEFAEPYREALTKLQAEAPPLPAKQVHRVLDQQLGTKWRTRFAEFDDTPTASASIGQVHRAVWADGRDVAVKVQYPGADEALRADLRTLARFAGLFASVMPGTDIKPILDELSARTEEELDYRIEADNQRAFAKVFEGDPRFVVPRVVASAPKVVVTEWMSATPLSAIISGGTPEQRNAAGALLAEFHFVSPARVGLLHCDPHPGNFMLHDDGRLGIIDFGATAPMPNGLPPVLGRMVRLNLEERFDELAELLRANGFVLPGRTVTDQEIADYLRPFTDPIRTESFHFTRAWLQKAAGTATDLSGAHFRTARALNLPAEYLMIFRVLLGSVGICAQLDAYAPYMAILTKWLPGFSEDAVESLGLESLDGA
;
A
#
# COMPACT_ATOMS: atom_id res chain seq x y z
N MET A 1 -12.15 6.48 -29.30
CA MET A 1 -12.16 7.88 -28.82
C MET A 1 -13.27 8.05 -27.80
N SER A 2 -12.97 7.87 -26.52
CA SER A 2 -13.86 8.27 -25.41
C SER A 2 -13.33 9.59 -24.87
N GLU A 3 -14.00 10.69 -25.20
CA GLU A 3 -13.70 12.00 -24.61
C GLU A 3 -13.85 11.93 -23.09
N ILE A 4 -12.83 12.39 -22.36
CA ILE A 4 -12.97 12.67 -20.93
C ILE A 4 -13.97 13.84 -20.83
N PRO A 5 -15.17 13.65 -20.23
CA PRO A 5 -16.22 14.66 -20.29
C PRO A 5 -15.81 15.85 -19.43
N ARG A 6 -15.60 17.01 -20.07
CA ARG A 6 -15.19 18.28 -19.44
C ARG A 6 -16.30 19.00 -18.64
N ARG A 7 -17.48 18.41 -18.46
CA ARG A 7 -18.63 19.07 -17.81
C ARG A 7 -19.03 18.36 -16.52
N SER A 8 -18.79 19.01 -15.38
CA SER A 8 -19.10 18.49 -14.04
C SER A 8 -20.58 18.10 -13.87
N THR A 9 -21.49 18.76 -14.58
CA THR A 9 -22.95 18.57 -14.46
C THR A 9 -23.46 17.19 -14.86
N ALA A 10 -22.86 16.55 -15.87
CA ALA A 10 -23.26 15.20 -16.31
C ALA A 10 -22.82 14.10 -15.32
N ARG A 11 -21.64 14.27 -14.70
CA ARG A 11 -21.14 13.40 -13.62
C ARG A 11 -22.01 13.54 -12.36
N THR A 12 -22.35 14.78 -11.96
CA THR A 12 -23.18 15.04 -10.78
C THR A 12 -24.59 14.47 -10.94
N ALA A 13 -25.22 14.56 -12.11
CA ALA A 13 -26.56 14.02 -12.34
C ALA A 13 -26.61 12.48 -12.28
N LYS A 14 -25.60 11.80 -12.82
CA LYS A 14 -25.52 10.33 -12.79
C LYS A 14 -25.25 9.81 -11.38
N LEU A 15 -24.33 10.45 -10.65
CA LEU A 15 -24.02 10.14 -9.24
C LEU A 15 -25.19 10.48 -8.29
N ALA A 16 -25.96 11.53 -8.56
CA ALA A 16 -27.14 11.90 -7.76
C ALA A 16 -28.31 10.87 -7.87
N SER A 17 -28.36 10.09 -8.94
CA SER A 17 -29.38 9.05 -9.15
C SER A 17 -29.14 7.78 -8.31
N ILE A 18 -27.91 7.57 -7.83
CA ILE A 18 -27.49 6.37 -7.10
C ILE A 18 -28.08 6.34 -5.67
N PRO A 19 -28.01 7.42 -4.86
CA PRO A 19 -28.69 7.49 -3.55
C PRO A 19 -30.21 7.34 -3.65
N LEU A 20 -30.83 7.90 -4.69
CA LEU A 20 -32.28 7.77 -4.96
C LEU A 20 -32.67 6.31 -5.24
N GLY A 21 -31.86 5.58 -6.00
CA GLY A 21 -32.07 4.15 -6.24
C GLY A 21 -31.92 3.29 -4.98
N ILE A 22 -31.01 3.65 -4.07
CA ILE A 22 -30.78 2.94 -2.80
C ILE A 22 -31.94 3.16 -1.83
N ALA A 23 -32.37 4.41 -1.63
CA ALA A 23 -33.51 4.74 -0.75
C ALA A 23 -34.81 4.08 -1.24
N GLY A 24 -35.06 4.08 -2.56
CA GLY A 24 -36.21 3.39 -3.15
C GLY A 24 -36.17 1.87 -2.97
N ARG A 25 -34.99 1.25 -2.99
CA ARG A 25 -34.83 -0.20 -2.82
C ARG A 25 -34.86 -0.64 -1.36
N ALA A 26 -34.33 0.15 -0.43
CA ALA A 26 -34.47 -0.09 1.00
C ALA A 26 -35.95 -0.03 1.43
N ALA A 27 -36.71 0.95 0.92
CA ALA A 27 -38.15 1.03 1.13
C ALA A 27 -38.90 -0.18 0.53
N MET A 28 -38.50 -0.65 -0.66
CA MET A 28 -39.08 -1.83 -1.30
C MET A 28 -38.74 -3.15 -0.56
N GLY A 29 -37.52 -3.28 -0.05
CA GLY A 29 -37.08 -4.43 0.76
C GLY A 29 -37.83 -4.50 2.09
N PHE A 30 -38.01 -3.36 2.76
CA PHE A 30 -38.84 -3.24 3.97
C PHE A 30 -40.31 -3.61 3.69
N GLY A 31 -40.88 -3.13 2.58
CA GLY A 31 -42.23 -3.49 2.14
C GLY A 31 -42.40 -4.99 1.84
N ARG A 32 -41.43 -5.63 1.21
CA ARG A 32 -41.44 -7.08 0.94
C ARG A 32 -41.32 -7.93 2.19
N LYS A 33 -40.53 -7.49 3.18
CA LYS A 33 -40.44 -8.15 4.49
C LYS A 33 -41.73 -8.03 5.31
N LEU A 34 -42.41 -6.89 5.21
CA LEU A 34 -43.74 -6.71 5.83
C LEU A 34 -44.82 -7.54 5.13
N ALA A 35 -44.68 -7.80 3.83
CA ALA A 35 -45.58 -8.65 3.04
C ALA A 35 -45.31 -10.17 3.19
N GLY A 36 -44.48 -10.59 4.15
CA GLY A 36 -44.22 -12.01 4.44
C GLY A 36 -43.17 -12.69 3.54
N GLY A 37 -42.38 -11.92 2.79
CA GLY A 37 -41.27 -12.47 2.02
C GLY A 37 -40.13 -12.99 2.91
N ASP A 38 -39.41 -14.00 2.42
CA ASP A 38 -38.27 -14.59 3.12
C ASP A 38 -37.18 -13.54 3.39
N ARG A 39 -36.86 -13.35 4.66
CA ARG A 39 -35.98 -12.27 5.13
C ARG A 39 -34.55 -12.49 4.68
N ASP A 40 -34.08 -13.73 4.70
CA ASP A 40 -32.69 -14.07 4.39
C ASP A 40 -32.42 -13.94 2.89
N ALA A 41 -33.35 -14.37 2.03
CA ALA A 41 -33.28 -14.17 0.60
C ALA A 41 -33.34 -12.67 0.21
N ILE A 42 -34.17 -11.87 0.90
CA ILE A 42 -34.26 -10.43 0.69
C ILE A 42 -32.95 -9.74 1.10
N ASP A 43 -32.35 -10.13 2.22
CA ASP A 43 -31.09 -9.57 2.71
C ASP A 43 -29.91 -9.94 1.81
N ALA A 44 -29.81 -11.20 1.38
CA ALA A 44 -28.79 -11.63 0.40
C ALA A 44 -28.90 -10.85 -0.92
N GLN A 45 -30.13 -10.59 -1.40
CA GLN A 45 -30.36 -9.82 -2.62
C GLN A 45 -30.01 -8.34 -2.46
N LEU A 46 -30.26 -7.75 -1.29
CA LEU A 46 -29.88 -6.37 -0.98
C LEU A 46 -28.36 -6.22 -0.87
N THR A 47 -27.68 -7.17 -0.21
CA THR A 47 -26.22 -7.21 -0.09
C THR A 47 -25.54 -7.38 -1.45
N SER A 48 -26.02 -8.31 -2.27
CA SER A 48 -25.51 -8.53 -3.64
C SER A 48 -25.63 -7.28 -4.50
N LYS A 49 -26.78 -6.59 -4.47
CA LYS A 49 -26.96 -5.34 -5.21
C LYS A 49 -26.14 -4.18 -4.65
N ALA A 50 -25.96 -4.12 -3.34
CA ALA A 50 -25.10 -3.13 -2.71
C ALA A 50 -23.62 -3.35 -3.09
N ALA A 51 -23.18 -4.60 -3.25
CA ALA A 51 -21.87 -4.95 -3.77
C ALA A 51 -21.70 -4.55 -5.25
N GLU A 52 -22.65 -4.84 -6.13
CA GLU A 52 -22.63 -4.40 -7.54
C GLU A 52 -22.53 -2.86 -7.67
N GLN A 53 -23.28 -2.15 -6.82
CA GLN A 53 -23.24 -0.68 -6.78
C GLN A 53 -21.91 -0.16 -6.25
N LEU A 54 -21.34 -0.81 -5.24
CA LEU A 54 -20.01 -0.49 -4.75
C LEU A 54 -18.95 -0.64 -5.85
N PHE A 55 -18.95 -1.76 -6.57
CA PHE A 55 -18.04 -1.97 -7.70
C PHE A 55 -18.23 -0.95 -8.82
N THR A 56 -19.47 -0.52 -9.08
CA THR A 56 -19.77 0.55 -10.05
C THR A 56 -19.18 1.89 -9.60
N VAL A 57 -19.34 2.27 -8.33
CA VAL A 57 -18.76 3.51 -7.80
C VAL A 57 -17.23 3.45 -7.85
N LEU A 58 -16.62 2.34 -7.41
CA LEU A 58 -15.17 2.17 -7.44
C LEU A 58 -14.59 2.26 -8.87
N GLY A 59 -15.28 1.69 -9.86
CA GLY A 59 -14.85 1.74 -11.27
C GLY A 59 -15.01 3.10 -11.95
N GLU A 60 -15.82 4.02 -11.40
CA GLU A 60 -16.03 5.37 -11.95
C GLU A 60 -15.07 6.43 -11.36
N LEU A 61 -14.41 6.13 -10.23
CA LEU A 61 -13.45 7.01 -9.55
C LEU A 61 -12.07 6.92 -10.22
N LYS A 62 -11.34 8.05 -10.33
CA LYS A 62 -9.98 8.11 -10.89
C LYS A 62 -9.00 8.74 -9.88
N GLY A 63 -7.69 8.54 -10.05
CA GLY A 63 -6.65 9.14 -9.19
C GLY A 63 -6.61 8.53 -7.78
N GLY A 64 -7.56 8.88 -6.90
CA GLY A 64 -7.64 8.33 -5.53
C GLY A 64 -7.98 6.84 -5.51
N ALA A 65 -8.76 6.40 -6.50
CA ALA A 65 -9.04 5.00 -6.71
C ALA A 65 -7.81 4.23 -7.22
N MET A 66 -6.87 4.88 -7.91
CA MET A 66 -5.63 4.22 -8.36
C MET A 66 -4.76 3.84 -7.16
N LYS A 67 -4.71 4.67 -6.11
CA LYS A 67 -4.06 4.34 -4.83
C LYS A 67 -4.76 3.23 -4.07
N LEU A 68 -6.09 3.26 -4.04
CA LEU A 68 -6.85 2.15 -3.49
C LEU A 68 -6.52 0.88 -4.28
N GLY A 69 -6.41 0.97 -5.60
CA GLY A 69 -5.95 -0.10 -6.48
C GLY A 69 -4.54 -0.59 -6.14
N GLN A 70 -3.56 0.30 -5.92
CA GLN A 70 -2.20 -0.06 -5.50
C GLN A 70 -2.18 -0.78 -4.14
N ALA A 71 -2.91 -0.25 -3.16
CA ALA A 71 -3.05 -0.87 -1.84
C ALA A 71 -3.74 -2.26 -1.92
N LEU A 72 -4.70 -2.41 -2.83
CA LEU A 72 -5.44 -3.63 -3.08
C LEU A 72 -4.69 -4.63 -4.00
N SER A 73 -3.78 -4.16 -4.86
CA SER A 73 -2.90 -4.96 -5.74
C SER A 73 -1.87 -5.75 -4.95
N VAL A 74 -1.41 -5.22 -3.82
CA VAL A 74 -0.58 -5.97 -2.86
C VAL A 74 -1.25 -7.29 -2.47
N MET A 75 -2.57 -7.26 -2.29
CA MET A 75 -3.37 -8.41 -1.89
C MET A 75 -3.79 -9.30 -3.07
N GLU A 76 -3.44 -8.94 -4.31
CA GLU A 76 -3.78 -9.72 -5.51
C GLU A 76 -3.27 -11.17 -5.41
N ALA A 77 -2.06 -11.34 -4.90
CA ALA A 77 -1.45 -12.66 -4.73
C ALA A 77 -2.12 -13.51 -3.63
N ALA A 78 -2.98 -12.92 -2.80
CA ALA A 78 -3.76 -13.61 -1.79
C ALA A 78 -5.17 -14.02 -2.29
N ILE A 79 -5.55 -13.63 -3.51
CA ILE A 79 -6.90 -13.90 -4.04
C ILE A 79 -6.96 -15.30 -4.68
N PRO A 80 -7.99 -16.11 -4.35
CA PRO A 80 -8.22 -17.40 -5.01
C PRO A 80 -8.31 -17.26 -6.52
N GLU A 81 -7.78 -18.23 -7.25
CA GLU A 81 -7.59 -18.17 -8.71
C GLU A 81 -8.90 -17.93 -9.49
N GLU A 82 -10.02 -18.41 -8.94
CA GLU A 82 -11.39 -18.24 -9.50
C GLU A 82 -11.91 -16.78 -9.47
N PHE A 83 -11.39 -15.93 -8.59
CA PHE A 83 -11.75 -14.50 -8.50
C PHE A 83 -10.61 -13.58 -8.95
N ALA A 84 -9.43 -14.13 -9.20
CA ALA A 84 -8.24 -13.37 -9.53
C ALA A 84 -8.38 -12.62 -10.86
N GLU A 85 -8.97 -13.22 -11.89
CA GLU A 85 -9.12 -12.59 -13.21
C GLU A 85 -10.09 -11.38 -13.20
N PRO A 86 -11.34 -11.48 -12.71
CA PRO A 86 -12.22 -10.31 -12.60
C PRO A 86 -11.66 -9.19 -11.71
N TYR A 87 -10.95 -9.56 -10.63
CA TYR A 87 -10.31 -8.62 -9.73
C TYR A 87 -9.12 -7.91 -10.38
N ARG A 88 -8.23 -8.66 -11.07
CA ARG A 88 -7.14 -8.10 -11.88
C ARG A 88 -7.67 -7.18 -12.95
N GLU A 89 -8.73 -7.56 -13.65
CA GLU A 89 -9.32 -6.68 -14.66
C GLU A 89 -9.83 -5.37 -14.05
N ALA A 90 -10.50 -5.43 -12.89
CA ALA A 90 -11.00 -4.25 -12.21
C ALA A 90 -9.85 -3.35 -11.72
N LEU A 91 -8.81 -3.93 -11.11
CA LEU A 91 -7.61 -3.22 -10.68
C LEU A 91 -6.82 -2.64 -11.87
N THR A 92 -6.68 -3.39 -12.95
CA THR A 92 -6.03 -2.95 -14.19
C THR A 92 -6.79 -1.79 -14.81
N LYS A 93 -8.14 -1.83 -14.81
CA LYS A 93 -8.98 -0.70 -15.25
C LYS A 93 -8.85 0.51 -14.34
N LEU A 94 -8.65 0.29 -13.04
CA LEU A 94 -8.46 1.34 -12.03
C LEU A 94 -7.08 2.00 -12.11
N GLN A 95 -6.07 1.20 -12.47
CA GLN A 95 -4.67 1.57 -12.71
C GLN A 95 -4.40 1.95 -14.17
N ALA A 96 -5.40 1.85 -15.05
CA ALA A 96 -5.24 2.14 -16.46
C ALA A 96 -4.80 3.59 -16.61
N GLU A 97 -3.66 3.77 -17.29
CA GLU A 97 -2.98 5.04 -17.43
C GLU A 97 -3.97 6.12 -17.91
N ALA A 98 -3.98 7.25 -17.22
CA ALA A 98 -4.64 8.42 -17.76
C ALA A 98 -3.88 8.83 -19.04
N PRO A 99 -4.60 9.20 -20.12
CA PRO A 99 -3.93 9.64 -21.33
C PRO A 99 -3.00 10.82 -21.00
N PRO A 100 -1.78 10.85 -21.56
CA PRO A 100 -0.79 11.85 -21.22
C PRO A 100 -1.32 13.25 -21.54
N LEU A 101 -0.98 14.21 -20.67
CA LEU A 101 -1.27 15.61 -20.92
C LEU A 101 -0.59 16.06 -22.20
N PRO A 102 -1.28 16.86 -23.04
CA PRO A 102 -0.63 17.58 -24.11
C PRO A 102 0.46 18.51 -23.55
N ALA A 103 1.59 18.63 -24.26
CA ALA A 103 2.74 19.45 -23.86
C ALA A 103 2.36 20.87 -23.38
N LYS A 104 1.39 21.52 -24.06
CA LYS A 104 0.88 22.85 -23.65
C LYS A 104 0.34 22.90 -22.22
N GLN A 105 -0.32 21.84 -21.76
CA GLN A 105 -0.84 21.77 -20.40
C GLN A 105 0.29 21.54 -19.39
N VAL A 106 1.26 20.68 -19.73
CA VAL A 106 2.48 20.46 -18.92
C VAL A 106 3.22 21.78 -18.73
N HIS A 107 3.47 22.52 -19.82
CA HIS A 107 4.16 23.82 -19.78
C HIS A 107 3.41 24.84 -18.93
N ARG A 108 2.07 24.84 -18.98
CA ARG A 108 1.26 25.72 -18.13
C ARG A 108 1.42 25.39 -16.64
N VAL A 109 1.49 24.12 -16.26
CA VAL A 109 1.76 23.75 -14.87
C VAL A 109 3.18 24.18 -14.48
N LEU A 110 4.18 23.96 -15.34
CA LEU A 110 5.55 24.41 -15.11
C LEU A 110 5.65 25.94 -14.99
N ASP A 111 4.93 26.70 -15.81
CA ASP A 111 4.86 28.16 -15.71
C ASP A 111 4.33 28.63 -14.35
N GLN A 112 3.30 27.94 -13.83
CA GLN A 112 2.69 28.26 -12.54
C GLN A 112 3.57 27.89 -11.35
N GLN A 113 4.30 26.77 -11.44
CA GLN A 113 5.08 26.24 -10.32
C GLN A 113 6.52 26.74 -10.28
N LEU A 114 7.13 26.95 -11.44
CA LEU A 114 8.54 27.30 -11.60
C LEU A 114 8.76 28.68 -12.28
N GLY A 115 7.67 29.37 -12.62
CA GLY A 115 7.68 30.66 -13.32
C GLY A 115 7.71 30.53 -14.84
N THR A 116 7.28 31.56 -15.57
CA THR A 116 7.20 31.56 -17.06
C THR A 116 8.55 31.40 -17.77
N LYS A 117 9.65 31.52 -17.03
CA LYS A 117 11.02 31.29 -17.51
C LYS A 117 11.58 29.94 -17.05
N TRP A 118 10.75 28.98 -16.64
CA TRP A 118 11.19 27.68 -16.12
C TRP A 118 12.19 26.96 -17.03
N ARG A 119 12.08 27.15 -18.36
CA ARG A 119 13.03 26.59 -19.34
C ARG A 119 14.48 26.99 -19.07
N THR A 120 14.73 28.15 -18.47
CA THR A 120 16.10 28.57 -18.10
C THR A 120 16.74 27.71 -17.01
N ARG A 121 15.95 26.90 -16.31
CA ARG A 121 16.42 25.94 -15.29
C ARG A 121 16.83 24.58 -15.89
N PHE A 122 16.52 24.35 -17.15
CA PHE A 122 16.80 23.10 -17.87
C PHE A 122 17.71 23.39 -19.07
N ALA A 123 18.64 22.49 -19.35
CA ALA A 123 19.35 22.47 -20.62
C ALA A 123 18.44 21.87 -21.72
N GLU A 124 17.72 20.79 -21.40
CA GLU A 124 16.80 20.09 -22.30
C GLU A 124 15.56 19.62 -21.52
N PHE A 125 14.41 19.51 -22.18
CA PHE A 125 13.17 18.98 -21.60
C PHE A 125 12.40 18.18 -22.66
N ASP A 126 12.11 16.92 -22.39
CA ASP A 126 11.30 16.09 -23.29
C ASP A 126 9.81 16.33 -23.06
N ASP A 127 9.10 16.80 -24.09
CA ASP A 127 7.66 17.02 -24.03
C ASP A 127 6.85 15.71 -24.02
N THR A 128 7.49 14.59 -24.38
CA THR A 128 6.92 13.25 -24.29
C THR A 128 7.12 12.71 -22.88
N PRO A 129 6.04 12.37 -22.14
CA PRO A 129 6.21 11.78 -20.82
C PRO A 129 6.81 10.38 -20.93
N THR A 130 7.69 10.05 -20.00
CA THR A 130 8.34 8.74 -19.91
C THR A 130 7.51 7.75 -19.10
N ALA A 131 6.74 8.22 -18.12
CA ALA A 131 5.91 7.38 -17.27
C ALA A 131 4.69 8.15 -16.74
N SER A 132 3.65 7.40 -16.39
CA SER A 132 2.49 7.90 -15.64
C SER A 132 2.75 7.80 -14.13
N ALA A 133 2.24 8.75 -13.35
CA ALA A 133 2.26 8.73 -11.88
C ALA A 133 0.83 8.77 -11.33
N SER A 134 0.66 8.59 -10.02
CA SER A 134 -0.65 8.47 -9.36
C SER A 134 -1.67 9.56 -9.78
N ILE A 135 -1.24 10.82 -9.79
CA ILE A 135 -2.05 11.97 -10.20
C ILE A 135 -1.28 12.92 -11.12
N GLY A 136 -0.33 12.39 -11.89
CA GLY A 136 0.56 13.18 -12.73
C GLY A 136 1.29 12.34 -13.77
N GLN A 137 2.30 12.94 -14.38
CA GLN A 137 3.19 12.26 -15.33
C GLN A 137 4.64 12.71 -15.12
N VAL A 138 5.57 11.85 -15.50
CA VAL A 138 7.01 12.08 -15.35
C VAL A 138 7.63 12.32 -16.72
N HIS A 139 8.45 13.37 -16.82
CA HIS A 139 9.25 13.70 -18.00
C HIS A 139 10.73 13.52 -17.69
N ARG A 140 11.49 13.03 -18.67
CA ARG A 140 12.95 13.12 -18.62
C ARG A 140 13.40 14.50 -19.09
N ALA A 141 14.39 15.06 -18.42
CA ALA A 141 14.99 16.34 -18.78
C ALA A 141 16.47 16.37 -18.38
N VAL A 142 17.19 17.38 -18.85
CA VAL A 142 18.56 17.68 -18.42
C VAL A 142 18.51 19.01 -17.67
N TRP A 143 18.96 19.02 -16.42
CA TRP A 143 19.01 20.23 -15.61
C TRP A 143 20.08 21.20 -16.12
N ALA A 144 20.00 22.49 -15.74
CA ALA A 144 20.95 23.50 -16.20
C ALA A 144 22.42 23.23 -15.82
N ASP A 145 22.68 22.36 -14.85
CA ASP A 145 24.02 21.91 -14.46
C ASP A 145 24.48 20.62 -15.18
N GLY A 146 23.69 20.11 -16.12
CA GLY A 146 24.01 18.95 -16.94
C GLY A 146 23.53 17.61 -16.37
N ARG A 147 22.93 17.56 -15.19
CA ARG A 147 22.39 16.31 -14.63
C ARG A 147 21.11 15.88 -15.33
N ASP A 148 20.98 14.58 -15.61
CA ASP A 148 19.71 13.98 -16.00
C ASP A 148 18.74 14.02 -14.81
N VAL A 149 17.49 14.44 -15.06
CA VAL A 149 16.46 14.58 -14.05
C VAL A 149 15.12 13.98 -14.48
N ALA A 150 14.37 13.49 -13.50
CA ALA A 150 12.96 13.15 -13.61
C ALA A 150 12.12 14.35 -13.14
N VAL A 151 11.19 14.81 -13.97
CA VAL A 151 10.29 15.94 -13.67
C VAL A 151 8.86 15.41 -13.55
N LYS A 152 8.39 15.23 -12.31
CA LYS A 152 7.02 14.80 -12.03
C LYS A 152 6.10 16.02 -12.00
N VAL A 153 5.11 16.05 -12.90
CA VAL A 153 4.14 17.13 -13.07
C VAL A 153 2.75 16.63 -12.74
N GLN A 154 2.07 17.26 -11.78
CA GLN A 154 0.70 16.91 -11.39
C GLN A 154 -0.30 17.30 -12.48
N TYR A 155 -1.34 16.49 -12.68
CA TYR A 155 -2.42 16.82 -13.61
C TYR A 155 -3.21 18.05 -13.14
N PRO A 156 -3.49 19.02 -14.03
CA PRO A 156 -4.29 20.18 -13.66
C PRO A 156 -5.72 19.76 -13.30
N GLY A 157 -6.21 20.21 -12.15
CA GLY A 157 -7.54 19.84 -11.63
C GLY A 157 -7.59 18.49 -10.90
N ALA A 158 -6.45 17.80 -10.74
CA ALA A 158 -6.36 16.60 -9.90
C ALA A 158 -6.80 16.89 -8.45
N ASP A 159 -6.48 18.08 -7.94
CA ASP A 159 -6.88 18.56 -6.62
C ASP A 159 -8.39 18.64 -6.43
N GLU A 160 -9.10 19.24 -7.39
CA GLU A 160 -10.56 19.36 -7.32
C GLU A 160 -11.24 18.01 -7.51
N ALA A 161 -10.75 17.21 -8.47
CA ALA A 161 -11.28 15.88 -8.78
C ALA A 161 -11.12 14.92 -7.58
N LEU A 162 -9.92 14.85 -7.00
CA LEU A 162 -9.62 13.93 -5.90
C LEU A 162 -10.43 14.28 -4.64
N ARG A 163 -10.54 15.58 -4.31
CA ARG A 163 -11.42 16.05 -3.22
C ARG A 163 -12.90 15.76 -3.48
N ALA A 164 -13.35 15.82 -4.74
CA ALA A 164 -14.72 15.48 -5.10
C ALA A 164 -15.01 13.97 -4.99
N ASP A 165 -14.05 13.14 -5.40
CA ASP A 165 -14.11 11.68 -5.33
C ASP A 165 -14.18 11.22 -3.87
N LEU A 166 -13.35 11.78 -2.98
CA LEU A 166 -13.43 11.52 -1.53
C LEU A 166 -14.76 11.91 -0.91
N ARG A 167 -15.28 13.11 -1.22
CA ARG A 167 -16.60 13.54 -0.74
C ARG A 167 -17.70 12.57 -1.20
N THR A 168 -17.54 11.99 -2.38
CA THR A 168 -18.47 11.00 -2.92
C THR A 168 -18.35 9.69 -2.15
N LEU A 169 -17.14 9.17 -1.94
CA LEU A 169 -16.89 7.98 -1.12
C LEU A 169 -17.42 8.13 0.31
N ALA A 170 -17.18 9.27 0.95
CA ALA A 170 -17.68 9.57 2.28
C ALA A 170 -19.22 9.55 2.37
N ARG A 171 -19.93 9.99 1.32
CA ARG A 171 -21.40 9.90 1.24
C ARG A 171 -21.91 8.47 1.11
N PHE A 172 -21.09 7.56 0.57
CA PHE A 172 -21.42 6.14 0.41
C PHE A 172 -20.91 5.26 1.55
N ALA A 173 -20.23 5.82 2.56
CA ALA A 173 -19.75 5.10 3.75
C ALA A 173 -20.82 4.18 4.38
N GLY A 174 -22.06 4.67 4.50
CA GLY A 174 -23.17 3.87 5.06
C GLY A 174 -23.53 2.64 4.24
N LEU A 175 -23.30 2.66 2.92
CA LEU A 175 -23.51 1.50 2.05
C LEU A 175 -22.42 0.44 2.28
N PHE A 176 -21.16 0.86 2.44
CA PHE A 176 -20.06 -0.06 2.80
C PHE A 176 -20.35 -0.79 4.13
N ALA A 177 -20.82 -0.06 5.14
CA ALA A 177 -21.19 -0.63 6.44
C ALA A 177 -22.35 -1.66 6.35
N SER A 178 -23.22 -1.53 5.34
CA SER A 178 -24.32 -2.49 5.10
C SER A 178 -23.88 -3.76 4.37
N VAL A 179 -22.81 -3.69 3.56
CA VAL A 179 -22.23 -4.84 2.83
C VAL A 179 -21.22 -5.60 3.69
N MET A 180 -20.52 -4.91 4.59
CA MET A 180 -19.56 -5.48 5.54
C MET A 180 -19.98 -5.19 6.99
N PRO A 181 -20.93 -5.98 7.56
CA PRO A 181 -21.35 -5.80 8.93
C PRO A 181 -20.19 -6.07 9.90
N GLY A 182 -19.91 -5.11 10.79
CA GLY A 182 -18.86 -5.23 11.82
C GLY A 182 -17.56 -4.50 11.52
N THR A 183 -17.41 -3.89 10.33
CA THR A 183 -16.26 -3.04 9.99
C THR A 183 -16.66 -1.57 10.09
N ASP A 184 -16.02 -0.80 10.98
CA ASP A 184 -16.16 0.65 10.97
C ASP A 184 -15.33 1.22 9.80
N ILE A 185 -16.02 1.57 8.71
CA ILE A 185 -15.41 2.12 7.48
C ILE A 185 -14.99 3.60 7.67
N LYS A 186 -15.48 4.28 8.71
CA LYS A 186 -15.26 5.71 8.89
C LYS A 186 -13.78 6.04 9.15
N PRO A 187 -13.05 5.34 10.04
CA PRO A 187 -11.60 5.48 10.18
C PRO A 187 -10.83 5.29 8.87
N ILE A 188 -11.25 4.34 8.03
CA ILE A 188 -10.63 4.08 6.72
C ILE A 188 -10.83 5.29 5.78
N LEU A 189 -12.03 5.87 5.77
CA LEU A 189 -12.34 7.04 4.95
C LEU A 189 -11.67 8.31 5.46
N ASP A 190 -11.52 8.46 6.78
CA ASP A 190 -10.79 9.57 7.40
C ASP A 190 -9.30 9.47 7.06
N GLU A 191 -8.71 8.27 7.11
CA GLU A 191 -7.32 8.02 6.66
C GLU A 191 -7.16 8.30 5.14
N LEU A 192 -8.07 7.81 4.29
CA LEU A 192 -8.06 8.10 2.86
C LEU A 192 -8.14 9.61 2.56
N SER A 193 -8.89 10.34 3.40
CA SER A 193 -9.03 11.79 3.29
C SER A 193 -7.76 12.53 3.72
N ALA A 194 -7.14 12.12 4.82
CA ALA A 194 -5.87 12.67 5.29
C ALA A 194 -4.75 12.46 4.25
N ARG A 195 -4.64 11.24 3.71
CA ARG A 195 -3.64 10.87 2.69
C ARG A 195 -3.81 11.61 1.38
N THR A 196 -5.02 11.99 1.03
CA THR A 196 -5.26 12.76 -0.19
C THR A 196 -4.65 14.16 -0.15
N GLU A 197 -4.59 14.81 1.02
CA GLU A 197 -3.97 16.13 1.13
C GLU A 197 -2.45 16.05 0.93
N GLU A 198 -1.81 15.01 1.47
CA GLU A 198 -0.38 14.70 1.27
C GLU A 198 -0.04 14.52 -0.21
N GLU A 199 -0.96 13.93 -0.97
CA GLU A 199 -0.78 13.68 -2.40
C GLU A 199 -0.89 14.91 -3.29
N LEU A 200 -1.54 15.98 -2.82
CA LEU A 200 -1.72 17.18 -3.60
C LEU A 200 -0.54 18.16 -3.53
N ASP A 201 0.35 17.99 -2.54
CA ASP A 201 1.51 18.84 -2.33
C ASP A 201 2.83 18.04 -2.40
N TYR A 202 3.44 18.04 -3.58
CA TYR A 202 4.71 17.33 -3.84
C TYR A 202 5.90 17.85 -3.00
N ARG A 203 5.74 18.95 -2.24
CA ARG A 203 6.78 19.38 -1.30
C ARG A 203 6.90 18.41 -0.12
N ILE A 204 5.79 17.81 0.31
CA ILE A 204 5.78 16.83 1.42
C ILE A 204 6.59 15.60 1.01
N GLU A 205 6.30 15.03 -0.16
CA GLU A 205 7.08 13.95 -0.75
C GLU A 205 8.56 14.33 -0.92
N ALA A 206 8.84 15.53 -1.44
CA ALA A 206 10.20 16.00 -1.63
C ALA A 206 10.99 16.11 -0.30
N ASP A 207 10.34 16.53 0.78
CA ASP A 207 10.97 16.62 2.10
C ASP A 207 11.25 15.23 2.69
N ASN A 208 10.31 14.29 2.53
CA ASN A 208 10.55 12.89 2.87
C ASN A 208 11.72 12.33 2.08
N GLN A 209 11.71 12.47 0.76
CA GLN A 209 12.78 11.99 -0.12
C GLN A 209 14.14 12.60 0.23
N ARG A 210 14.21 13.89 0.62
CA ARG A 210 15.44 14.51 1.11
C ARG A 210 15.97 13.82 2.38
N ALA A 211 15.10 13.48 3.32
CA ALA A 211 15.48 12.78 4.54
C ALA A 211 16.08 11.39 4.21
N PHE A 212 15.40 10.63 3.35
CA PHE A 212 15.89 9.33 2.87
C PHE A 212 17.21 9.46 2.09
N ALA A 213 17.28 10.37 1.11
CA ALA A 213 18.47 10.59 0.29
C ALA A 213 19.70 10.97 1.11
N LYS A 214 19.52 11.75 2.17
CA LYS A 214 20.60 12.10 3.11
C LYS A 214 21.11 10.89 3.90
N VAL A 215 20.21 10.03 4.38
CA VAL A 215 20.56 8.89 5.24
C VAL A 215 21.19 7.73 4.45
N PHE A 216 20.76 7.55 3.20
CA PHE A 216 21.25 6.50 2.29
C PHE A 216 22.29 7.00 1.29
N GLU A 217 22.85 8.19 1.50
CA GLU A 217 23.94 8.70 0.68
C GLU A 217 25.17 7.78 0.77
N GLY A 218 25.58 7.21 -0.37
CA GLY A 218 26.70 6.28 -0.42
C GLY A 218 26.42 4.90 0.20
N ASP A 219 25.16 4.57 0.48
CA ASP A 219 24.80 3.28 1.05
C ASP A 219 25.12 2.13 0.06
N PRO A 220 25.72 1.03 0.53
CA PRO A 220 26.09 -0.09 -0.34
C PRO A 220 24.89 -0.91 -0.81
N ARG A 221 23.68 -0.67 -0.29
CA ARG A 221 22.48 -1.47 -0.56
C ARG A 221 21.33 -0.66 -1.15
N PHE A 222 21.24 0.62 -0.82
CA PHE A 222 20.09 1.45 -1.20
C PHE A 222 20.50 2.69 -2.00
N VAL A 223 19.69 3.06 -2.98
CA VAL A 223 19.84 4.30 -3.76
C VAL A 223 18.56 5.09 -3.70
N VAL A 224 18.67 6.35 -3.29
CA VAL A 224 17.57 7.30 -3.29
C VAL A 224 18.01 8.54 -4.09
N PRO A 225 17.33 8.88 -5.19
CA PRO A 225 17.75 10.00 -6.03
C PRO A 225 17.56 11.31 -5.26
N ARG A 226 18.48 12.26 -5.40
CA ARG A 226 18.35 13.54 -4.70
C ARG A 226 17.26 14.40 -5.32
N VAL A 227 16.59 15.19 -4.47
CA VAL A 227 15.66 16.22 -4.93
C VAL A 227 16.43 17.44 -5.44
N VAL A 228 16.21 17.82 -6.68
CA VAL A 228 16.82 18.99 -7.34
C VAL A 228 15.97 20.24 -7.15
N ALA A 229 14.65 20.12 -7.27
CA ALA A 229 13.69 21.20 -7.03
C ALA A 229 12.34 20.66 -6.59
N SER A 230 11.58 21.44 -5.82
CA SER A 230 10.25 21.06 -5.37
C SER A 230 9.31 22.27 -5.32
N ALA A 231 8.09 22.07 -5.78
CA ALA A 231 6.96 22.99 -5.74
C ALA A 231 5.67 22.18 -5.50
N PRO A 232 4.55 22.81 -5.11
CA PRO A 232 3.32 22.07 -4.78
C PRO A 232 2.86 21.06 -5.84
N LYS A 233 2.99 21.41 -7.13
CA LYS A 233 2.51 20.55 -8.24
C LYS A 233 3.62 20.05 -9.17
N VAL A 234 4.89 20.30 -8.85
CA VAL A 234 6.06 19.86 -9.62
C VAL A 234 7.20 19.47 -8.68
N VAL A 235 7.74 18.26 -8.83
CA VAL A 235 8.98 17.85 -8.17
C VAL A 235 9.98 17.38 -9.23
N VAL A 236 11.25 17.73 -9.01
CA VAL A 236 12.38 17.39 -9.88
C VAL A 236 13.39 16.62 -9.04
N THR A 237 13.72 15.41 -9.47
CA THR A 237 14.70 14.54 -8.82
C THR A 237 15.78 14.13 -9.82
N GLU A 238 16.93 13.67 -9.32
CA GLU A 238 17.91 13.01 -10.17
C GLU A 238 17.27 11.82 -10.90
N TRP A 239 17.63 11.61 -12.17
CA TRP A 239 17.15 10.49 -12.97
C TRP A 239 17.78 9.18 -12.48
N MET A 240 16.96 8.15 -12.31
CA MET A 240 17.43 6.81 -11.96
C MET A 240 17.32 5.88 -13.17
N SER A 241 18.42 5.23 -13.53
CA SER A 241 18.46 4.19 -14.55
C SER A 241 18.82 2.86 -13.89
N ALA A 242 17.82 1.98 -13.78
CA ALA A 242 17.88 0.67 -13.16
C ALA A 242 16.75 -0.22 -13.72
N THR A 243 16.73 -1.50 -13.39
CA THR A 243 15.67 -2.40 -13.85
C THR A 243 14.45 -2.30 -12.93
N PRO A 244 13.24 -1.92 -13.41
CA PRO A 244 12.05 -1.83 -12.56
C PRO A 244 11.73 -3.16 -11.89
N LEU A 245 11.27 -3.12 -10.63
CA LEU A 245 10.94 -4.34 -9.89
C LEU A 245 9.82 -5.14 -10.56
N SER A 246 8.88 -4.48 -11.25
CA SER A 246 7.85 -5.14 -12.07
C SER A 246 8.45 -6.00 -13.19
N ALA A 247 9.53 -5.56 -13.83
CA ALA A 247 10.23 -6.35 -14.85
C ALA A 247 10.93 -7.56 -14.21
N ILE A 248 11.50 -7.41 -13.02
CA ILE A 248 12.08 -8.52 -12.25
C ILE A 248 11.01 -9.54 -11.85
N ILE A 249 9.83 -9.09 -11.41
CA ILE A 249 8.68 -9.96 -11.11
C ILE A 249 8.27 -10.77 -12.34
N SER A 250 8.19 -10.15 -13.51
CA SER A 250 7.73 -10.82 -14.73
C SER A 250 8.78 -11.75 -15.36
N GLY A 251 10.07 -11.41 -15.30
CA GLY A 251 11.10 -12.11 -16.08
C GLY A 251 12.52 -12.08 -15.51
N GLY A 252 12.73 -11.62 -14.28
CA GLY A 252 14.04 -11.63 -13.64
C GLY A 252 14.54 -13.03 -13.30
N THR A 253 15.85 -13.18 -13.13
CA THR A 253 16.47 -14.44 -12.70
C THR A 253 16.18 -14.72 -11.21
N PRO A 254 16.32 -15.97 -10.74
CA PRO A 254 16.19 -16.28 -9.31
C PRO A 254 17.07 -15.40 -8.42
N GLU A 255 18.30 -15.10 -8.84
CA GLU A 255 19.24 -14.27 -8.09
C GLU A 255 18.73 -12.83 -7.96
N GLN A 256 18.21 -12.25 -9.05
CA GLN A 256 17.63 -10.91 -9.02
C GLN A 256 16.38 -10.84 -8.13
N ARG A 257 15.53 -11.88 -8.19
CA ARG A 257 14.33 -12.00 -7.36
C ARG A 257 14.67 -12.09 -5.88
N ASN A 258 15.63 -12.94 -5.53
CA ASN A 258 16.10 -13.13 -4.16
C ASN A 258 16.75 -11.85 -3.61
N ALA A 259 17.64 -11.22 -4.38
CA ALA A 259 18.29 -9.98 -3.99
C ALA A 259 17.28 -8.85 -3.78
N ALA A 260 16.34 -8.66 -4.72
CA ALA A 260 15.33 -7.62 -4.61
C ALA A 260 14.36 -7.86 -3.44
N GLY A 261 13.95 -9.10 -3.19
CA GLY A 261 13.10 -9.47 -2.06
C GLY A 261 13.78 -9.22 -0.71
N ALA A 262 15.05 -9.61 -0.58
CA ALA A 262 15.86 -9.37 0.62
C ALA A 262 16.01 -7.87 0.90
N LEU A 263 16.40 -7.09 -0.11
CA LEU A 263 16.59 -5.64 0.02
C LEU A 263 15.27 -4.91 0.30
N LEU A 264 14.16 -5.33 -0.31
CA LEU A 264 12.84 -4.75 -0.05
C LEU A 264 12.41 -4.98 1.40
N ALA A 265 12.56 -6.20 1.91
CA ALA A 265 12.26 -6.51 3.30
C ALA A 265 13.15 -5.69 4.23
N GLU A 266 14.47 -5.69 3.98
CA GLU A 266 15.42 -4.93 4.79
C GLU A 266 15.10 -3.43 4.78
N PHE A 267 14.76 -2.85 3.62
CA PHE A 267 14.42 -1.42 3.50
C PHE A 267 13.28 -1.00 4.44
N HIS A 268 12.23 -1.82 4.56
CA HIS A 268 11.08 -1.49 5.41
C HIS A 268 11.36 -1.60 6.91
N PHE A 269 12.33 -2.44 7.33
CA PHE A 269 12.76 -2.48 8.73
C PHE A 269 13.83 -1.43 9.06
N VAL A 270 14.76 -1.18 8.13
CA VAL A 270 15.88 -0.25 8.34
C VAL A 270 15.47 1.22 8.23
N SER A 271 14.45 1.53 7.41
CA SER A 271 14.03 2.93 7.21
C SER A 271 13.52 3.61 8.48
N PRO A 272 12.63 3.02 9.31
CA PRO A 272 12.27 3.61 10.59
C PRO A 272 13.48 3.77 11.52
N ALA A 273 14.39 2.79 11.53
CA ALA A 273 15.54 2.78 12.43
C ALA A 273 16.58 3.86 12.10
N ARG A 274 16.87 4.11 10.81
CA ARG A 274 17.90 5.08 10.39
C ARG A 274 17.35 6.45 10.04
N VAL A 275 16.15 6.52 9.48
CA VAL A 275 15.54 7.77 8.99
C VAL A 275 14.55 8.35 9.99
N GLY A 276 13.98 7.52 10.86
CA GLY A 276 12.84 7.92 11.69
C GLY A 276 11.54 8.02 10.90
N LEU A 277 11.48 7.42 9.70
CA LEU A 277 10.34 7.40 8.79
C LEU A 277 10.14 5.99 8.25
N LEU A 278 8.89 5.53 8.21
CA LEU A 278 8.50 4.32 7.49
C LEU A 278 8.09 4.67 6.06
N HIS A 279 8.64 3.96 5.07
CA HIS A 279 8.12 3.99 3.70
C HIS A 279 6.80 3.21 3.65
N CYS A 280 5.72 3.86 3.23
CA CYS A 280 4.35 3.35 3.40
C CYS A 280 3.66 2.90 2.11
N ASP A 281 4.37 2.86 0.99
CA ASP A 281 3.80 2.47 -0.31
C ASP A 281 4.55 1.29 -0.94
N PRO A 282 4.31 0.06 -0.44
CA PRO A 282 4.93 -1.15 -0.94
C PRO A 282 4.31 -1.56 -2.29
N HIS A 283 4.60 -0.80 -3.34
CA HIS A 283 4.18 -1.05 -4.70
C HIS A 283 5.40 -1.28 -5.60
N PRO A 284 5.45 -2.33 -6.44
CA PRO A 284 6.63 -2.65 -7.26
C PRO A 284 7.12 -1.50 -8.16
N GLY A 285 6.22 -0.63 -8.60
CA GLY A 285 6.56 0.55 -9.41
C GLY A 285 7.45 1.57 -8.70
N ASN A 286 7.58 1.51 -7.37
CA ASN A 286 8.37 2.44 -6.58
C ASN A 286 9.83 1.96 -6.41
N PHE A 287 10.15 0.76 -6.88
CA PHE A 287 11.41 0.08 -6.65
C PHE A 287 12.10 -0.34 -7.95
N MET A 288 13.42 -0.25 -7.98
CA MET A 288 14.24 -0.63 -9.12
C MET A 288 15.51 -1.34 -8.64
N LEU A 289 16.00 -2.34 -9.36
CA LEU A 289 17.24 -3.05 -9.04
C LEU A 289 18.36 -2.57 -9.96
N HIS A 290 19.44 -2.06 -9.37
CA HIS A 290 20.65 -1.69 -10.09
C HIS A 290 21.51 -2.91 -10.42
N ASP A 291 22.30 -2.82 -11.49
CA ASP A 291 23.23 -3.88 -11.90
C ASP A 291 24.32 -4.16 -10.86
N ASP A 292 24.63 -3.18 -9.99
CA ASP A 292 25.56 -3.32 -8.87
C ASP A 292 24.93 -3.96 -7.61
N GLY A 293 23.67 -4.42 -7.72
CA GLY A 293 22.96 -5.12 -6.65
C GLY A 293 22.23 -4.20 -5.67
N ARG A 294 22.24 -2.88 -5.85
CA ARG A 294 21.50 -1.96 -4.97
C ARG A 294 20.03 -1.84 -5.34
N LEU A 295 19.18 -1.66 -4.34
CA LEU A 295 17.76 -1.34 -4.52
C LEU A 295 17.56 0.18 -4.57
N GLY A 296 17.07 0.67 -5.70
CA GLY A 296 16.64 2.04 -5.90
C GLY A 296 15.19 2.25 -5.47
N ILE A 297 14.91 3.37 -4.77
CA ILE A 297 13.56 3.79 -4.35
C ILE A 297 13.28 5.17 -4.93
N ILE A 298 12.16 5.32 -5.65
CA ILE A 298 11.88 6.54 -6.44
C ILE A 298 10.60 7.30 -6.04
N ASP A 299 9.75 6.72 -5.19
CA ASP A 299 8.52 7.37 -4.74
C ASP A 299 8.46 7.40 -3.20
N PHE A 300 8.20 8.60 -2.65
CA PHE A 300 8.10 8.86 -1.22
C PHE A 300 6.79 9.59 -0.86
N GLY A 301 5.78 9.46 -1.72
CA GLY A 301 4.46 10.09 -1.56
C GLY A 301 3.72 9.61 -0.32
N ALA A 302 3.90 8.34 0.08
CA ALA A 302 3.40 7.83 1.34
C ALA A 302 4.55 7.46 2.28
N THR A 303 4.71 8.24 3.35
CA THR A 303 5.56 7.88 4.50
C THR A 303 4.82 8.13 5.80
N ALA A 304 5.30 7.52 6.88
CA ALA A 304 4.78 7.76 8.23
C ALA A 304 5.93 8.06 9.20
N PRO A 305 5.77 9.06 10.08
CA PRO A 305 6.77 9.37 11.08
C PRO A 305 6.89 8.22 12.10
N MET A 306 8.12 7.76 12.30
CA MET A 306 8.49 6.71 13.25
C MET A 306 9.79 7.14 13.95
N PRO A 307 9.80 8.25 14.71
CA PRO A 307 11.03 8.85 15.24
C PRO A 307 11.82 7.93 16.17
N ASN A 308 11.15 6.94 16.78
CA ASN A 308 11.76 5.95 17.67
C ASN A 308 11.93 4.58 16.98
N GLY A 309 11.86 4.53 15.64
CA GLY A 309 11.84 3.29 14.88
C GLY A 309 10.53 2.51 15.03
N LEU A 310 10.56 1.24 14.63
CA LEU A 310 9.43 0.33 14.81
C LEU A 310 9.19 0.06 16.31
N PRO A 311 7.93 -0.05 16.76
CA PRO A 311 7.61 -0.34 18.15
C PRO A 311 8.24 -1.67 18.61
N PRO A 312 9.04 -1.69 19.71
CA PRO A 312 9.68 -2.91 20.20
C PRO A 312 8.71 -4.03 20.61
N VAL A 313 7.44 -3.69 20.84
CA VAL A 313 6.37 -4.68 21.08
C VAL A 313 6.25 -5.65 19.92
N LEU A 314 6.46 -5.22 18.67
CA LEU A 314 6.34 -6.08 17.50
C LEU A 314 7.41 -7.17 17.51
N GLY A 315 8.67 -6.82 17.78
CA GLY A 315 9.73 -7.81 17.92
C GLY A 315 9.48 -8.78 19.07
N ARG A 316 8.99 -8.30 20.22
CA ARG A 316 8.63 -9.18 21.34
C ARG A 316 7.49 -10.13 21.01
N MET A 317 6.44 -9.67 20.31
CA MET A 317 5.33 -10.52 19.87
C MET A 317 5.83 -11.67 19.00
N VAL A 318 6.67 -11.33 18.02
CA VAL A 318 7.23 -12.31 17.09
C VAL A 318 8.14 -13.31 17.83
N ARG A 319 9.03 -12.81 18.70
CA ARG A 319 9.92 -13.66 19.50
C ARG A 319 9.17 -14.61 20.43
N LEU A 320 8.22 -14.11 21.22
CA LEU A 320 7.44 -14.93 22.15
C LEU A 320 6.62 -16.01 21.42
N ASN A 321 6.15 -15.71 20.20
CA ASN A 321 5.47 -16.71 19.38
C ASN A 321 6.42 -17.80 18.87
N LEU A 322 7.65 -17.45 18.49
CA LEU A 322 8.67 -18.42 18.08
C LEU A 322 9.15 -19.29 19.24
N GLU A 323 9.31 -18.71 20.43
CA GLU A 323 9.67 -19.40 21.68
C GLU A 323 8.51 -20.21 22.28
N GLU A 324 7.32 -20.17 21.66
CA GLU A 324 6.09 -20.81 22.14
C GLU A 324 5.66 -20.39 23.56
N ARG A 325 6.04 -19.17 23.99
CA ARG A 325 5.69 -18.55 25.29
C ARG A 325 4.36 -17.82 25.20
N PHE A 326 3.31 -18.60 24.99
CA PHE A 326 1.99 -18.09 24.60
C PHE A 326 1.24 -17.34 25.72
N ASP A 327 1.50 -17.68 26.98
CA ASP A 327 1.00 -16.98 28.16
C ASP A 327 1.50 -15.53 28.21
N GLU A 328 2.82 -15.35 28.09
CA GLU A 328 3.45 -14.03 28.04
C GLU A 328 3.05 -13.24 26.79
N LEU A 329 2.91 -13.93 25.66
CA LEU A 329 2.39 -13.33 24.43
C LEU A 329 0.95 -12.83 24.60
N ALA A 330 0.08 -13.59 25.27
CA ALA A 330 -1.30 -13.20 25.53
C ALA A 330 -1.36 -11.96 26.45
N GLU A 331 -0.53 -11.92 27.49
CA GLU A 331 -0.39 -10.74 28.36
C GLU A 331 0.10 -9.52 27.57
N LEU A 332 1.11 -9.70 26.72
CA LEU A 332 1.63 -8.62 25.87
C LEU A 332 0.56 -8.08 24.91
N LEU A 333 -0.21 -8.96 24.25
CA LEU A 333 -1.29 -8.56 23.36
C LEU A 333 -2.40 -7.80 24.10
N ARG A 334 -2.79 -8.24 25.30
CA ARG A 334 -3.78 -7.53 26.14
C ARG A 334 -3.27 -6.16 26.57
N ALA A 335 -2.03 -6.08 27.05
CA ALA A 335 -1.43 -4.83 27.54
C ALA A 335 -1.29 -3.77 26.45
N ASN A 336 -1.17 -4.18 25.18
CA ASN A 336 -1.01 -3.30 24.02
C ASN A 336 -2.30 -3.18 23.18
N GLY A 337 -3.46 -3.59 23.72
CA GLY A 337 -4.76 -3.35 23.09
C GLY A 337 -5.07 -4.21 21.86
N PHE A 338 -4.29 -5.27 21.60
CA PHE A 338 -4.56 -6.23 20.53
C PHE A 338 -5.71 -7.19 20.87
N VAL A 339 -6.06 -7.34 22.15
CA VAL A 339 -7.23 -8.12 22.60
C VAL A 339 -8.33 -7.17 23.07
N LEU A 340 -9.54 -7.32 22.52
CA LEU A 340 -10.68 -6.48 22.92
C LEU A 340 -11.05 -6.70 24.39
N PRO A 341 -11.38 -5.63 25.14
CA PRO A 341 -11.82 -5.74 26.54
C PRO A 341 -12.99 -6.72 26.70
N GLY A 342 -12.91 -7.60 27.70
CA GLY A 342 -13.95 -8.60 27.98
C GLY A 342 -13.97 -9.81 27.04
N ARG A 343 -13.02 -9.93 26.10
CA ARG A 343 -12.80 -11.14 25.31
C ARG A 343 -11.69 -11.98 25.93
N THR A 344 -11.93 -13.28 26.04
CA THR A 344 -10.93 -14.27 26.42
C THR A 344 -10.46 -15.01 25.20
N VAL A 345 -9.16 -15.01 24.96
CA VAL A 345 -8.49 -15.81 23.92
C VAL A 345 -7.52 -16.74 24.64
N THR A 346 -7.53 -18.01 24.27
CA THR A 346 -6.59 -19.00 24.80
C THR A 346 -5.21 -18.85 24.16
N ASP A 347 -4.20 -19.34 24.86
CA ASP A 347 -2.81 -19.35 24.41
C ASP A 347 -2.65 -20.08 23.06
N GLN A 348 -3.32 -21.23 22.90
CA GLN A 348 -3.34 -22.00 21.66
C GLN A 348 -4.03 -21.24 20.52
N GLU A 349 -5.13 -20.54 20.80
CA GLU A 349 -5.83 -19.72 19.80
C GLU A 349 -4.96 -18.58 19.28
N ILE A 350 -4.14 -17.96 20.15
CA ILE A 350 -3.17 -16.93 19.77
C ILE A 350 -2.05 -17.54 18.93
N ALA A 351 -1.51 -18.69 19.36
CA ALA A 351 -0.48 -19.42 18.63
C ALA A 351 -0.93 -19.74 17.20
N ASP A 352 -2.13 -20.31 17.06
CA ASP A 352 -2.71 -20.71 15.78
C ASP A 352 -3.01 -19.51 14.88
N TYR A 353 -3.42 -18.38 15.46
CA TYR A 353 -3.66 -17.14 14.72
C TYR A 353 -2.37 -16.49 14.21
N LEU A 354 -1.31 -16.48 15.02
CA LEU A 354 -0.03 -15.84 14.66
C LEU A 354 0.90 -16.74 13.84
N ARG A 355 0.71 -18.07 13.89
CA ARG A 355 1.58 -19.06 13.21
C ARG A 355 1.84 -18.72 11.75
N PRO A 356 0.85 -18.41 10.88
CA PRO A 356 1.11 -18.07 9.48
C PRO A 356 2.03 -16.86 9.29
N PHE A 357 2.06 -15.94 10.25
CA PHE A 357 2.91 -14.74 10.21
C PHE A 357 4.34 -14.99 10.71
N THR A 358 4.57 -16.09 11.44
CA THR A 358 5.89 -16.47 11.98
C THR A 358 6.56 -17.59 11.19
N ASP A 359 5.81 -18.34 10.37
CA ASP A 359 6.38 -19.36 9.47
C ASP A 359 7.58 -18.83 8.64
N PRO A 360 7.56 -17.59 8.10
CA PRO A 360 8.67 -17.06 7.31
C PRO A 360 10.00 -16.87 8.05
N ILE A 361 9.99 -16.99 9.37
CA ILE A 361 11.12 -16.70 10.25
C ILE A 361 11.37 -17.85 11.25
N ARG A 362 10.80 -19.03 10.98
CA ARG A 362 11.14 -20.28 11.69
C ARG A 362 12.40 -20.95 11.14
N THR A 363 12.86 -20.52 9.98
CA THR A 363 14.09 -20.97 9.32
C THR A 363 14.99 -19.78 9.05
N GLU A 364 16.29 -20.02 8.85
CA GLU A 364 17.25 -18.95 8.52
C GLU A 364 16.82 -18.17 7.27
N SER A 365 16.41 -18.91 6.24
CA SER A 365 15.87 -18.37 4.99
C SER A 365 14.49 -18.95 4.70
N PHE A 366 13.68 -18.18 3.99
CA PHE A 366 12.33 -18.59 3.62
C PHE A 366 12.02 -18.24 2.18
N HIS A 367 11.20 -19.07 1.52
CA HIS A 367 10.76 -18.87 0.14
C HIS A 367 9.34 -18.32 0.13
N PHE A 368 9.19 -17.02 -0.09
CA PHE A 368 7.87 -16.45 -0.33
C PHE A 368 7.40 -16.83 -1.73
N THR A 369 6.33 -17.62 -1.80
CA THR A 369 5.67 -18.02 -3.04
C THR A 369 4.23 -17.57 -3.03
N ARG A 370 3.63 -17.41 -4.22
CA ARG A 370 2.18 -17.16 -4.35
C ARG A 370 1.35 -18.25 -3.69
N ALA A 371 1.72 -19.52 -3.86
CA ALA A 371 1.03 -20.66 -3.27
C ALA A 371 1.02 -20.59 -1.73
N TRP A 372 2.16 -20.21 -1.13
CA TRP A 372 2.23 -19.98 0.31
C TRP A 372 1.31 -18.84 0.75
N LEU A 373 1.34 -17.70 0.04
CA LEU A 373 0.53 -16.53 0.40
C LEU A 373 -0.98 -16.82 0.29
N GLN A 374 -1.41 -17.54 -0.75
CA GLN A 374 -2.78 -18.01 -0.92
C GLN A 374 -3.21 -18.94 0.22
N LYS A 375 -2.33 -19.87 0.64
CA LYS A 375 -2.60 -20.76 1.77
C LYS A 375 -2.73 -19.98 3.08
N ALA A 376 -1.80 -19.07 3.35
CA ALA A 376 -1.81 -18.23 4.55
C ALA A 376 -3.08 -17.34 4.61
N ALA A 377 -3.46 -16.74 3.48
CA ALA A 377 -4.68 -15.95 3.36
C ALA A 377 -5.94 -16.79 3.55
N GLY A 378 -6.00 -17.99 2.96
CA GLY A 378 -7.11 -18.93 3.12
C GLY A 378 -7.30 -19.40 4.57
N THR A 379 -6.23 -19.57 5.35
CA THR A 379 -6.31 -19.86 6.79
C THR A 379 -6.83 -18.66 7.58
N ALA A 380 -6.49 -17.44 7.19
CA ALA A 380 -6.98 -16.22 7.83
C ALA A 380 -8.45 -15.89 7.52
N THR A 381 -9.00 -16.40 6.40
CA THR A 381 -10.37 -16.15 5.95
C THR A 381 -11.34 -17.30 6.21
N ASP A 382 -10.93 -18.37 6.90
CA ASP A 382 -11.86 -19.43 7.35
C ASP A 382 -12.82 -18.90 8.42
N LEU A 383 -14.01 -18.49 7.97
CA LEU A 383 -15.10 -17.94 8.77
C LEU A 383 -15.79 -18.97 9.69
N SER A 384 -15.42 -20.25 9.61
CA SER A 384 -16.08 -21.35 10.33
C SER A 384 -15.23 -22.01 11.42
N GLY A 385 -13.92 -21.74 11.46
CA GLY A 385 -12.96 -22.35 12.38
C GLY A 385 -12.74 -21.63 13.72
N ALA A 386 -11.87 -22.22 14.56
CA ALA A 386 -11.39 -21.58 15.80
C ALA A 386 -10.69 -20.22 15.53
N HIS A 387 -10.03 -20.09 14.38
CA HIS A 387 -9.40 -18.87 13.90
C HIS A 387 -10.37 -17.68 13.78
N PHE A 388 -11.64 -17.91 13.41
CA PHE A 388 -12.63 -16.84 13.30
C PHE A 388 -13.05 -16.25 14.65
N ARG A 389 -13.15 -17.09 15.70
CA ARG A 389 -13.46 -16.61 17.07
C ARG A 389 -12.32 -15.76 17.61
N THR A 390 -11.08 -16.18 17.39
CA THR A 390 -9.88 -15.43 17.74
C THR A 390 -9.78 -14.13 16.97
N ALA A 391 -9.97 -14.14 15.65
CA ALA A 391 -9.96 -12.94 14.82
C ALA A 391 -11.00 -11.89 15.26
N ARG A 392 -12.16 -12.32 15.78
CA ARG A 392 -13.20 -11.43 16.33
C ARG A 392 -12.90 -10.93 17.75
N ALA A 393 -11.99 -11.57 18.46
CA ALA A 393 -11.54 -11.17 19.79
C ALA A 393 -10.31 -10.24 19.72
N LEU A 394 -9.57 -10.31 18.62
CA LEU A 394 -8.43 -9.46 18.34
C LEU A 394 -8.87 -8.16 17.65
N ASN A 395 -8.13 -7.09 17.94
CA ASN A 395 -8.23 -5.80 17.29
C ASN A 395 -6.83 -5.40 16.83
N LEU A 396 -6.73 -4.66 15.73
CA LEU A 396 -5.46 -4.05 15.31
C LEU A 396 -5.49 -2.58 15.75
N PRO A 397 -4.73 -2.18 16.78
CA PRO A 397 -4.73 -0.80 17.23
C PRO A 397 -4.29 0.15 16.12
N ALA A 398 -4.88 1.36 16.10
CA ALA A 398 -4.70 2.31 15.01
C ALA A 398 -3.22 2.66 14.73
N GLU A 399 -2.41 2.73 15.79
CA GLU A 399 -0.97 3.01 15.73
C GLU A 399 -0.15 1.96 14.96
N TYR A 400 -0.65 0.72 14.81
CA TYR A 400 0.03 -0.34 14.07
C TYR A 400 -0.51 -0.56 12.66
N LEU A 401 -1.67 0.01 12.31
CA LEU A 401 -2.34 -0.23 11.03
C LEU A 401 -1.42 0.00 9.84
N MET A 402 -0.71 1.14 9.83
CA MET A 402 0.22 1.49 8.76
C MET A 402 1.40 0.52 8.68
N ILE A 403 1.94 0.08 9.82
CA ILE A 403 3.06 -0.87 9.87
C ILE A 403 2.64 -2.20 9.25
N PHE A 404 1.54 -2.78 9.72
CA PHE A 404 1.07 -4.07 9.19
C PHE A 404 0.69 -3.97 7.71
N ARG A 405 0.11 -2.85 7.26
CA ARG A 405 -0.13 -2.61 5.83
C ARG A 405 1.16 -2.69 5.02
N VAL A 406 2.24 -2.07 5.50
CA VAL A 406 3.55 -2.09 4.83
C VAL A 406 4.18 -3.47 4.82
N LEU A 407 4.14 -4.17 5.95
CA LEU A 407 4.73 -5.50 6.07
C LEU A 407 3.98 -6.52 5.20
N LEU A 408 2.64 -6.50 5.20
CA LEU A 408 1.82 -7.33 4.31
C LEU A 408 2.04 -6.97 2.84
N GLY A 409 2.17 -5.67 2.55
CA GLY A 409 2.78 -5.09 1.35
C GLY A 409 3.98 -5.84 0.83
N SER A 410 5.01 -5.82 1.66
CA SER A 410 6.33 -6.36 1.38
C SER A 410 6.26 -7.86 1.15
N VAL A 411 5.51 -8.59 1.98
CA VAL A 411 5.26 -10.03 1.81
C VAL A 411 4.58 -10.32 0.48
N GLY A 412 3.57 -9.54 0.10
CA GLY A 412 2.89 -9.64 -1.18
C GLY A 412 3.85 -9.51 -2.36
N ILE A 413 4.74 -8.51 -2.32
CA ILE A 413 5.77 -8.32 -3.36
C ILE A 413 6.78 -9.47 -3.35
N CYS A 414 7.27 -9.90 -2.18
CA CYS A 414 8.21 -11.01 -2.08
C CYS A 414 7.63 -12.31 -2.66
N ALA A 415 6.33 -12.56 -2.44
CA ALA A 415 5.62 -13.68 -3.03
C ALA A 415 5.43 -13.55 -4.55
N GLN A 416 5.25 -12.34 -5.09
CA GLN A 416 5.22 -12.10 -6.53
C GLN A 416 6.60 -12.27 -7.18
N LEU A 417 7.66 -11.87 -6.47
CA LEU A 417 9.04 -12.08 -6.89
C LEU A 417 9.41 -13.56 -6.87
N ASP A 418 8.70 -14.40 -6.12
CA ASP A 418 9.11 -15.78 -5.82
C ASP A 418 10.47 -15.83 -5.08
N ALA A 419 10.63 -14.92 -4.10
CA ALA A 419 11.92 -14.62 -3.48
C ALA A 419 12.26 -15.57 -2.31
N TYR A 420 13.46 -16.15 -2.38
CA TYR A 420 14.11 -16.88 -1.29
C TYR A 420 15.22 -16.04 -0.65
N ALA A 421 15.08 -15.71 0.64
CA ALA A 421 16.01 -14.80 1.32
C ALA A 421 16.09 -15.05 2.85
N PRO A 422 17.17 -14.57 3.52
CA PRO A 422 17.39 -14.77 4.95
C PRO A 422 16.59 -13.78 5.82
N TYR A 423 15.26 -13.87 5.79
CA TYR A 423 14.39 -12.92 6.50
C TYR A 423 14.60 -12.93 8.01
N MET A 424 14.96 -14.08 8.59
CA MET A 424 15.28 -14.17 10.01
C MET A 424 16.42 -13.23 10.40
N ALA A 425 17.52 -13.23 9.64
CA ALA A 425 18.65 -12.34 9.88
C ALA A 425 18.27 -10.85 9.74
N ILE A 426 17.38 -10.53 8.80
CA ILE A 426 16.87 -9.16 8.61
C ILE A 426 16.11 -8.69 9.85
N LEU A 427 15.21 -9.53 10.39
CA LEU A 427 14.44 -9.19 11.60
C LEU A 427 15.35 -9.11 12.83
N THR A 428 16.28 -10.05 13.02
CA THR A 428 17.28 -10.02 14.10
C THR A 428 18.04 -8.72 14.15
N LYS A 429 18.42 -8.20 12.98
CA LYS A 429 19.21 -6.98 12.88
C LYS A 429 18.38 -5.71 13.11
N TRP A 430 17.16 -5.66 12.59
CA TRP A 430 16.44 -4.39 12.43
C TRP A 430 15.11 -4.29 13.18
N LEU A 431 14.54 -5.39 13.68
CA LEU A 431 13.27 -5.37 14.42
C LEU A 431 13.53 -5.22 15.93
N PRO A 432 13.23 -4.06 16.54
CA PRO A 432 13.49 -3.85 17.96
C PRO A 432 12.70 -4.82 18.84
N GLY A 433 13.30 -5.28 19.93
CA GLY A 433 12.69 -6.23 20.86
C GLY A 433 12.65 -7.68 20.36
N PHE A 434 13.16 -7.95 19.16
CA PHE A 434 13.30 -9.30 18.62
C PHE A 434 14.59 -9.99 19.10
N SER A 435 15.69 -9.26 19.33
CA SER A 435 16.93 -9.83 19.89
C SER A 435 17.11 -9.49 21.38
N GLU A 436 17.13 -10.55 22.20
CA GLU A 436 18.04 -10.64 23.36
C GLU A 436 18.74 -12.03 23.36
N ASP A 437 18.10 -13.14 22.95
CA ASP A 437 18.73 -14.48 22.75
C ASP A 437 18.02 -15.36 21.67
N ALA A 438 17.24 -14.76 20.74
CA ALA A 438 16.36 -15.51 19.82
C ALA A 438 17.09 -16.37 18.76
N VAL A 439 18.37 -16.10 18.52
CA VAL A 439 19.20 -16.82 17.55
C VAL A 439 19.79 -18.10 18.19
N GLU A 440 20.18 -18.03 19.47
CA GLU A 440 20.69 -19.18 20.22
C GLU A 440 19.60 -20.21 20.52
N SER A 441 18.38 -19.78 20.84
CA SER A 441 17.26 -20.70 21.13
C SER A 441 16.78 -21.51 19.91
N LEU A 442 17.07 -21.02 18.69
CA LEU A 442 16.74 -21.68 17.42
C LEU A 442 17.94 -22.38 16.77
N GLY A 443 19.14 -22.30 17.37
CA GLY A 443 20.36 -22.92 16.86
C GLY A 443 20.83 -22.39 15.50
N LEU A 444 20.50 -21.14 15.17
CA LEU A 444 20.89 -20.49 13.92
C LEU A 444 22.18 -19.68 14.15
N GLU A 445 23.10 -19.61 13.19
CA GLU A 445 24.34 -18.83 13.33
C GLU A 445 24.09 -17.32 13.06
N SER A 446 24.68 -16.43 13.86
CA SER A 446 24.62 -14.98 13.65
C SER A 446 25.53 -14.54 12.48
N LEU A 447 25.02 -13.73 11.55
CA LEU A 447 25.80 -13.16 10.42
C LEU A 447 26.73 -12.00 10.81
N ASP A 448 27.42 -12.07 11.96
CA ASP A 448 28.48 -11.11 12.32
C ASP A 448 29.84 -11.50 11.69
N GLY A 449 29.82 -12.19 10.54
CA GLY A 449 31.02 -12.67 9.86
C GLY A 449 30.87 -12.76 8.34
N ALA A 450 30.64 -11.63 7.65
CA ALA A 450 30.95 -11.45 6.22
C ALA A 450 31.08 -9.97 5.86
#